data_AF-A0A5C8VAN5-F1
#
_entry.id   AF-A0A5C8VAN5-F1
#
_cell.length_a   1.000
_cell.length_b   1.000
_cell.length_c   1.000
_cell.angle_alpha   90.00
_cell.angle_beta   90.00
_cell.angle_gamma   90.00
#
_symmetry.space_group_name_H-M   'P 1'
#
loop_
_entity.id
_entity.type
_entity.pdbx_description
1 polymer ?
#
loop_
_entity_poly.entity_id
_entity_poly.type
_entity_poly.pdbx_seq_one_letter_code
_entity_poly.pdbx_strand_id
1 'polypeptide(L)' 'MTVLFSLKRDGSLLGQPRITHSRLTGALDEQRAFVSAALSGIASCLPVPVTPGLGGAIAGRPFRLRIMSRRPERAT' A
#
# COMPACT_ATOMS: atom_id res chain seq x y z
N MET A 1 4.56 -4.70 7.34
CA MET A 1 5.29 -4.49 6.06
C MET A 1 5.16 -3.02 5.67
N THR A 2 6.19 -2.41 5.09
CA THR A 2 6.14 -1.02 4.59
C THR A 2 6.27 -1.01 3.07
N VAL A 3 5.31 -0.37 2.42
CA VAL A 3 5.27 -0.18 0.96
C VAL A 3 5.61 1.28 0.64
N LEU A 4 6.51 1.45 -0.31
CA LEU A 4 6.90 2.72 -0.91
C LEU A 4 6.27 2.82 -2.29
N PHE A 5 5.52 3.89 -2.56
CA PHE A 5 4.94 4.15 -3.88
C PHE A 5 4.83 5.66 -4.11
N SER A 6 4.64 6.06 -5.36
CA SER A 6 4.37 7.45 -5.74
C SER A 6 3.09 7.50 -6.56
N LEU A 7 2.44 8.66 -6.59
CA LEU A 7 1.23 8.90 -7.38
C LEU A 7 1.50 9.94 -8.48
N LYS A 8 0.72 9.89 -9.55
CA LYS A 8 0.62 10.95 -10.55
C LYS A 8 -0.34 12.04 -10.07
N ARG A 9 -0.42 13.16 -10.80
CA ARG A 9 -1.36 14.26 -10.50
C ARG A 9 -2.82 13.84 -10.54
N ASP A 10 -3.15 12.80 -11.31
CA ASP A 10 -4.48 12.22 -11.45
C ASP A 10 -4.81 11.18 -10.35
N GLY A 11 -3.91 10.98 -9.38
CA GLY A 11 -4.11 10.04 -8.28
C GLY A 11 -3.86 8.57 -8.62
N SER A 12 -3.53 8.23 -9.86
CA SER A 12 -3.10 6.87 -10.22
C SER A 12 -1.63 6.64 -9.89
N LEU A 13 -1.21 5.37 -9.90
CA LEU A 13 0.15 5.01 -9.49
C LEU A 13 1.21 5.50 -10.47
N LEU A 14 2.34 5.92 -9.93
CA LEU A 14 3.55 6.21 -10.68
C LEU A 14 4.60 5.12 -10.40
N GLY A 15 4.91 4.33 -11.43
CA GLY A 15 5.89 3.24 -11.35
C GLY A 15 5.34 1.98 -10.71
N GLN A 16 6.22 1.18 -10.10
CA GLN A 16 5.85 -0.04 -9.37
C GLN A 16 6.00 0.20 -7.86
N PRO A 17 5.00 -0.18 -7.03
CA PRO A 17 5.15 -0.14 -5.58
C PRO A 17 6.29 -1.06 -5.13
N ARG A 18 7.11 -0.61 -4.18
CA ARG A 18 8.24 -1.38 -3.66
C ARG A 18 8.07 -1.65 -2.18
N ILE A 19 8.31 -2.88 -1.76
CA ILE A 19 8.41 -3.22 -0.34
C ILE A 19 9.79 -2.79 0.15
N THR A 20 9.83 -1.88 1.12
CA THR A 20 11.08 -1.35 1.68
C THR A 20 11.43 -1.95 3.04
N HIS A 21 10.44 -2.51 3.73
CA HIS A 21 10.64 -3.18 5.01
C HIS A 21 9.63 -4.30 5.20
N SER A 22 10.11 -5.48 5.60
CA SER A 22 9.27 -6.63 5.91
C SER A 22 9.74 -7.30 7.20
N ARG A 23 8.81 -7.51 8.12
CA ARG A 23 8.97 -8.29 9.36
C ARG A 23 7.72 -9.15 9.53
N LEU A 24 7.40 -9.93 8.50
CA LEU A 24 6.29 -10.87 8.54
C LEU A 24 6.72 -12.13 9.29
N THR A 25 5.79 -12.70 10.04
CA THR A 25 5.98 -13.90 10.86
C THR A 25 4.89 -14.90 10.52
N GLY A 26 5.15 -16.19 10.69
CA GLY A 26 4.20 -17.26 10.34
C GLY A 26 4.67 -18.07 9.14
N ALA A 27 3.79 -18.94 8.62
CA ALA A 27 4.13 -19.81 7.50
C ALA A 27 4.38 -19.01 6.21
N LEU A 28 5.25 -19.51 5.33
CA LEU A 28 5.59 -18.80 4.09
C LEU A 28 4.35 -18.49 3.23
N ASP A 29 3.38 -19.41 3.21
CA ASP A 29 2.14 -19.24 2.47
C ASP A 29 1.29 -18.08 3.02
N GLU A 30 1.17 -17.99 4.36
CA GLU A 30 0.48 -16.88 5.03
C GLU A 30 1.16 -15.54 4.74
N GLN A 31 2.50 -15.52 4.73
CA GLN A 31 3.26 -14.32 4.39
C GLN A 31 3.00 -13.88 2.94
N ARG A 32 2.97 -14.83 2.00
CA ARG A 32 2.65 -14.56 0.58
C ARG A 32 1.23 -14.07 0.41
N ALA A 33 0.26 -14.71 1.07
CA ALA A 33 -1.13 -14.30 1.06
C ALA A 33 -1.29 -12.88 1.62
N PHE A 34 -0.59 -12.55 2.70
CA PHE A 34 -0.58 -11.20 3.27
C PHE A 34 -0.02 -10.15 2.30
N VAL A 35 1.12 -10.44 1.65
CA VAL A 35 1.71 -9.53 0.66
C VAL A 35 0.76 -9.32 -0.52
N SER A 36 0.18 -10.41 -1.03
CA SER A 36 -0.79 -10.36 -2.14
C SER A 36 -2.01 -9.50 -1.77
N ALA A 37 -2.64 -9.78 -0.63
CA ALA A 37 -3.79 -9.01 -0.15
C ALA A 37 -3.45 -7.53 0.05
N ALA A 38 -2.27 -7.21 0.59
CA ALA A 38 -1.82 -5.84 0.77
C ALA A 38 -1.66 -5.10 -0.56
N LEU A 39 -1.04 -5.73 -1.57
CA LEU A 39 -0.84 -5.12 -2.89
C LEU A 39 -2.16 -5.00 -3.67
N SER A 40 -3.02 -6.01 -3.63
CA SER A 40 -4.36 -5.96 -4.23
C SER A 40 -5.23 -4.88 -3.57
N GLY A 41 -5.14 -4.72 -2.24
CA GLY A 41 -5.82 -3.65 -1.52
C GLY A 41 -5.37 -2.27 -1.99
N ILE A 42 -4.06 -2.03 -2.10
CA ILE A 42 -3.53 -0.78 -2.65
C ILE A 42 -4.05 -0.56 -4.08
N ALA A 43 -3.99 -1.58 -4.94
CA ALA A 43 -4.44 -1.49 -6.32
C ALA A 43 -5.93 -1.14 -6.44
N SER A 44 -6.77 -1.68 -5.55
CA SER A 44 -8.21 -1.43 -5.54
C SER A 44 -8.59 0.00 -5.16
N CYS A 45 -7.69 0.74 -4.49
CA CYS A 45 -7.92 2.13 -4.12
C CYS A 45 -7.52 3.13 -5.22
N LEU A 46 -7.07 2.66 -6.38
CA LEU A 46 -6.51 3.50 -7.44
C LEU A 46 -7.47 3.62 -8.63
N PRO A 47 -7.55 4.80 -9.28
CA PRO A 47 -6.89 6.06 -8.89
C PRO A 47 -7.46 6.65 -7.60
N VAL A 48 -6.60 7.22 -6.76
CA VAL A 48 -7.05 7.92 -5.54
C VAL A 48 -7.76 9.22 -5.95
N PRO A 49 -8.96 9.52 -5.44
CA PRO A 49 -9.59 10.81 -5.69
C PRO A 49 -8.75 11.93 -5.05
N VAL A 50 -8.21 12.81 -5.89
CA VAL A 50 -7.39 13.95 -5.45
C VAL A 50 -7.86 15.22 -6.13
N THR A 51 -7.79 16.35 -5.41
CA THR A 51 -8.05 17.66 -6.01
C THR A 51 -6.86 18.10 -6.88
N PRO A 52 -7.04 19.02 -7.85
CA PRO A 52 -5.94 19.49 -8.69
C PRO A 52 -4.76 20.07 -7.88
N GLY A 53 -5.05 20.84 -6.83
CA GLY A 53 -4.03 21.42 -5.94
C GLY A 53 -3.26 20.34 -5.18
N LEU A 54 -3.95 19.35 -4.61
CA LEU A 54 -3.31 18.23 -3.92
C LEU A 54 -2.48 17.39 -4.90
N GLY A 55 -3.05 17.05 -6.06
CA GLY A 55 -2.37 16.30 -7.12
C GLY A 55 -1.07 16.97 -7.55
N GLY A 56 -1.06 18.30 -7.70
CA GLY A 56 0.16 19.07 -7.98
C GLY A 56 1.20 19.00 -6.87
N ALA A 57 0.76 19.01 -5.59
CA ALA A 57 1.65 18.96 -4.43
C ALA A 57 2.23 17.57 -4.15
N ILE A 58 1.54 16.49 -4.53
CA ILE A 58 1.96 15.12 -4.21
C ILE A 58 2.56 14.34 -5.39
N ALA A 59 2.34 14.78 -6.62
CA ALA A 59 2.78 14.04 -7.80
C ALA A 59 4.29 13.76 -7.77
N GLY A 60 4.66 12.50 -7.99
CA GLY A 60 6.05 12.04 -7.97
C GLY A 60 6.68 11.90 -6.57
N ARG A 61 6.01 12.38 -5.51
CA ARG A 61 6.56 12.30 -4.15
C ARG A 61 6.37 10.89 -3.57
N PRO A 62 7.41 10.34 -2.91
CA PRO A 62 7.34 9.02 -2.30
C PRO A 62 6.46 9.00 -1.05
N PHE A 63 5.50 8.08 -1.04
CA PHE A 63 4.66 7.74 0.10
C PHE A 63 5.11 6.44 0.73
N ARG A 64 5.20 6.42 2.06
CA ARG A 64 5.50 5.21 2.86
C ARG A 64 4.27 4.80 3.63
N LEU A 65 3.64 3.70 3.23
CA LEU A 65 2.48 3.12 3.90
C LEU A 65 2.89 1.88 4.69
N ARG A 66 2.63 1.89 6.00
CA ARG A 66 2.82 0.72 6.86
C ARG A 66 1.53 -0.09 6.89
N ILE A 67 1.58 -1.30 6.35
CA ILE A 67 0.49 -2.28 6.40
C ILE A 67 0.77 -3.28 7.52
N MET A 68 -0.22 -3.45 8.39
CA MET A 68 -0.18 -4.36 9.53
C MET A 68 -1.39 -5.27 9.48
N SER A 69 -1.19 -6.56 9.70
CA SER A 69 -2.30 -7.45 10.05
C SER A 69 -2.68 -7.17 11.50
N ARG A 70 -3.92 -6.74 11.73
CA ARG A 70 -4.54 -6.91 13.04
C ARG A 70 -5.13 -8.31 13.00
N ARG A 71 -4.62 -9.22 13.83
CA ARG A 71 -5.35 -10.48 14.06
C ARG A 71 -6.75 -10.06 14.54
N PRO A 72 -7.84 -10.55 13.92
CA PRO A 72 -9.16 -10.28 14.48
C PRO A 72 -9.11 -10.73 15.93
N GLU A 73 -9.42 -9.81 16.84
CA GLU A 73 -9.69 -10.16 18.22
C GLU A 73 -10.75 -11.24 18.16
N ARG A 74 -10.46 -12.40 18.77
CA ARG A 74 -11.35 -13.55 18.72
C ARG A 74 -12.67 -13.07 19.36
N ALA A 75 -13.68 -12.79 18.54
CA ALA A 75 -15.02 -12.51 19.04
C ALA A 75 -15.42 -13.76 19.82
N THR A 76 -15.47 -13.61 21.14
CA THR A 76 -15.84 -14.64 22.10
C THR A 76 -17.35 -14.64 22.22
#